data_AF-A0A2I1EUF0-F1
#
_entry.id   AF-A0A2I1EUF0-F1
#
_cell.length_a   1.000
_cell.length_b   1.000
_cell.length_c   1.000
_cell.angle_alpha   90.00
_cell.angle_beta   90.00
_cell.angle_gamma   90.00
#
_symmetry.space_group_name_H-M   'P 1'
#
loop_
_entity.id
_entity.type
_entity.pdbx_description
1 polymer ?
#
loop_
_entity_poly.entity_id
_entity_poly.type
_entity_poly.pdbx_seq_one_letter_code
_entity_poly.pdbx_strand_id
1 'polypeptide(L)'
;MSLSSAWRSVVRIVKKVQDKAHNYPKLPAFPLVEKHLPFQIGWNVSKKNYNTFFERNESTKLKFHLENRNVFIIAMPLPVHIAVVSMLQDFFKIPNSGVIRDPPITVLGAPSHYDPSDNTYTLKTYADVTVSPYIAHLTVPINLRHPGPPLKNPHRRIFCEVAYTELNFLHKKCTNWMLEGYVRQLFNFHL
;
A
#
# COMPACT_ATOMS: atom_id res chain seq x y z
N MET A 1 29.63 34.71 -21.85
CA MET A 1 29.86 33.85 -23.02
C MET A 1 28.56 33.13 -23.38
N SER A 2 28.00 33.39 -24.57
CA SER A 2 26.74 32.79 -25.03
C SER A 2 26.97 31.36 -25.53
N LEU A 3 26.27 30.38 -24.96
CA LEU A 3 26.26 29.00 -25.47
C LEU A 3 25.77 28.99 -26.93
N SER A 4 26.49 28.26 -27.80
CA SER A 4 26.11 28.12 -29.20
C SER A 4 24.73 27.49 -29.34
N SER A 5 24.03 27.77 -30.45
CA SER A 5 22.68 27.25 -30.73
C SER A 5 22.61 25.72 -30.68
N ALA A 6 23.66 25.04 -31.13
CA ALA A 6 23.79 23.59 -31.06
C ALA A 6 23.83 23.09 -29.61
N TRP A 7 24.61 23.74 -28.74
CA TRP A 7 24.68 23.38 -27.32
C TRP A 7 23.35 23.60 -26.59
N ARG A 8 22.59 24.65 -26.93
CA ARG A 8 21.24 24.87 -26.38
C ARG A 8 20.26 23.78 -26.80
N SER A 9 20.34 23.29 -28.04
CA SER A 9 19.53 22.16 -28.53
C SER A 9 19.88 20.85 -27.84
N VAL A 10 21.18 20.55 -27.67
CA VAL A 10 21.64 19.35 -26.95
C VAL A 10 21.18 19.38 -25.50
N VAL A 11 21.35 20.50 -24.78
CA VAL A 11 20.85 20.65 -23.41
C VAL A 11 19.33 20.48 -23.34
N ARG A 12 18.59 21.00 -24.33
CA ARG A 12 17.13 20.85 -24.39
C ARG A 12 16.69 19.40 -24.67
N ILE A 13 17.45 18.65 -25.48
CA ILE A 13 17.22 17.22 -25.75
C ILE A 13 17.56 16.39 -24.53
N VAL A 14 18.73 16.61 -23.91
CA VAL A 14 19.13 15.94 -22.66
C VAL A 14 18.10 16.20 -21.57
N LYS A 15 17.64 17.45 -21.42
CA LYS A 15 16.58 17.80 -20.47
C LYS A 15 15.25 17.13 -20.81
N LYS A 16 14.85 17.05 -22.09
CA LYS A 16 13.66 16.26 -22.51
C LYS A 16 13.80 14.75 -22.26
N VAL A 17 15.00 14.21 -22.35
CA VAL A 17 15.29 12.78 -22.06
C VAL A 17 15.31 12.54 -20.55
N GLN A 18 15.85 13.48 -19.76
CA GLN A 18 15.81 13.47 -18.29
C GLN A 18 14.41 13.73 -17.72
N ASP A 19 13.62 14.60 -18.34
CA ASP A 19 12.22 14.85 -18.00
C ASP A 19 11.32 13.66 -18.39
N LYS A 20 11.76 12.83 -19.35
CA LYS A 20 11.21 11.51 -19.65
C LYS A 20 11.72 10.40 -18.71
N ALA A 21 12.84 10.62 -18.00
CA ALA A 21 13.36 9.72 -16.98
C ALA A 21 12.60 9.94 -15.66
N HIS A 22 11.41 9.34 -15.57
CA HIS A 22 10.55 9.44 -14.39
C HIS A 22 11.10 8.62 -13.21
N ASN A 23 12.16 9.13 -12.56
CA ASN A 23 12.64 8.63 -11.27
C ASN A 23 11.62 8.84 -10.13
N TYR A 24 10.47 9.45 -10.45
CA TYR A 24 9.30 9.63 -9.58
C TYR A 24 8.03 9.23 -10.35
N PRO A 25 7.15 8.39 -9.77
CA PRO A 25 5.95 7.92 -10.46
C PRO A 25 4.97 9.07 -10.77
N LYS A 26 4.18 8.92 -11.84
CA LYS A 26 3.14 9.89 -12.19
C LYS A 26 1.84 9.20 -12.59
N LEU A 27 0.73 9.61 -11.98
CA LEU A 27 -0.58 9.16 -12.40
C LEU A 27 -0.83 9.54 -13.87
N PRO A 28 -1.52 8.69 -14.66
CA PRO A 28 -1.86 9.03 -16.02
C PRO A 28 -2.82 10.23 -16.06
N ALA A 29 -2.67 11.05 -17.10
CA ALA A 29 -3.53 12.22 -17.33
C ALA A 29 -4.89 11.85 -17.95
N PHE A 30 -5.09 10.58 -18.32
CA PHE A 30 -6.31 10.07 -18.91
C PHE A 30 -7.06 9.17 -17.91
N PRO A 31 -8.38 9.00 -18.07
CA PRO A 31 -9.15 8.07 -17.25
C PRO A 31 -8.64 6.64 -17.43
N LEU A 32 -8.14 6.03 -16.36
CA LEU A 32 -7.85 4.59 -16.34
C LEU A 32 -9.15 3.80 -16.26
N VAL A 33 -9.15 2.64 -16.91
CA VAL A 33 -10.18 1.61 -16.77
C VAL A 33 -9.48 0.29 -16.48
N GLU A 34 -10.19 -0.65 -15.88
CA GLU A 34 -9.62 -1.90 -15.34
C GLU A 34 -8.84 -2.71 -16.38
N LYS A 35 -9.32 -2.75 -17.63
CA LYS A 35 -8.64 -3.45 -18.73
C LYS A 35 -7.21 -2.95 -19.04
N HIS A 36 -6.81 -1.81 -18.48
CA HIS A 36 -5.46 -1.27 -18.61
C HIS A 36 -4.52 -1.70 -17.48
N LEU A 37 -5.02 -2.43 -16.48
CA LEU A 37 -4.23 -2.88 -15.34
C LEU A 37 -3.51 -4.21 -15.67
N PRO A 38 -2.31 -4.44 -15.13
CA PRO A 38 -1.50 -3.47 -14.38
C PRO A 38 -0.92 -2.37 -15.29
N PHE A 39 -1.01 -1.10 -14.87
CA PHE A 39 -0.54 0.04 -15.65
C PHE A 39 0.74 0.64 -15.07
N GLN A 40 1.83 0.66 -15.84
CA GLN A 40 3.12 1.21 -15.39
C GLN A 40 3.12 2.75 -15.37
N ILE A 41 3.47 3.32 -14.22
CA ILE A 41 3.50 4.77 -13.97
C ILE A 41 4.88 5.32 -13.56
N GLY A 42 5.87 4.44 -13.43
CA GLY A 42 7.23 4.81 -13.09
C GLY A 42 8.24 3.72 -13.43
N TRP A 43 9.48 4.12 -13.68
CA TRP A 43 10.62 3.24 -13.97
C TRP A 43 11.85 3.72 -13.20
N ASN A 44 12.68 2.80 -12.72
CA ASN A 44 13.88 3.09 -11.92
C ASN A 44 13.60 3.99 -10.69
N VAL A 45 12.47 3.77 -10.04
CA VAL A 45 12.01 4.51 -8.86
C VAL A 45 12.66 3.91 -7.60
N SER A 46 13.23 4.77 -6.75
CA SER A 46 13.75 4.34 -5.44
C SER A 46 12.61 4.08 -4.45
N LYS A 47 12.81 3.23 -3.44
CA LYS A 47 11.81 2.99 -2.38
C LYS A 47 11.36 4.28 -1.68
N LYS A 48 12.29 5.21 -1.44
CA LYS A 48 11.99 6.53 -0.86
C LYS A 48 11.02 7.33 -1.74
N ASN A 49 11.29 7.40 -3.04
CA ASN A 49 10.44 8.11 -3.99
C ASN A 49 9.08 7.44 -4.12
N TYR A 50 9.05 6.11 -4.17
CA TYR A 50 7.82 5.33 -4.16
C TYR A 50 6.98 5.63 -2.92
N ASN A 51 7.53 5.53 -1.71
CA ASN A 51 6.78 5.80 -0.47
C ASN A 51 6.24 7.23 -0.43
N THR A 52 7.05 8.20 -0.84
CA THR A 52 6.63 9.60 -0.91
C THR A 52 5.46 9.77 -1.90
N PHE A 53 5.51 9.08 -3.03
CA PHE A 53 4.40 9.07 -4.00
C PHE A 53 3.17 8.38 -3.43
N PHE A 54 3.36 7.21 -2.82
CA PHE A 54 2.33 6.37 -2.24
C PHE A 54 1.50 7.12 -1.18
N GLU A 55 2.16 7.77 -0.21
CA GLU A 55 1.49 8.56 0.83
C GLU A 55 0.70 9.75 0.26
N ARG A 56 1.28 10.45 -0.73
CA ARG A 56 0.61 11.58 -1.39
C ARG A 56 -0.65 11.20 -2.16
N ASN A 57 -0.76 9.92 -2.54
CA ASN A 57 -1.86 9.41 -3.35
C ASN A 57 -2.80 8.48 -2.56
N GLU A 58 -2.71 8.44 -1.23
CA GLU A 58 -3.57 7.61 -0.37
C GLU A 58 -5.08 7.93 -0.55
N SER A 59 -5.40 9.19 -0.86
CA SER A 59 -6.78 9.63 -1.13
C SER A 59 -7.36 9.08 -2.42
N THR A 60 -6.52 8.69 -3.39
CA THR A 60 -6.98 8.16 -4.69
C THR A 60 -7.59 6.76 -4.58
N LYS A 61 -7.30 6.04 -3.49
CA LYS A 61 -7.67 4.64 -3.25
C LYS A 61 -7.23 3.66 -4.35
N LEU A 62 -6.36 4.10 -5.27
CA LEU A 62 -5.65 3.23 -6.19
C LEU A 62 -4.68 2.35 -5.40
N LYS A 63 -4.52 1.09 -5.82
CA LYS A 63 -3.49 0.21 -5.28
C LYS A 63 -2.26 0.27 -6.17
N PHE A 64 -1.11 0.50 -5.55
CA PHE A 64 0.18 0.57 -6.23
C PHE A 64 1.06 -0.63 -5.88
N HIS A 65 1.93 -1.03 -6.81
CA HIS A 65 2.94 -2.06 -6.58
C HIS A 65 4.30 -1.58 -7.09
N LEU A 66 5.36 -1.79 -6.29
CA LEU A 66 6.74 -1.57 -6.68
C LEU A 66 7.40 -2.93 -6.94
N GLU A 67 7.82 -3.18 -8.17
CA GLU A 67 8.54 -4.40 -8.56
C GLU A 67 9.72 -4.04 -9.45
N ASN A 68 10.93 -4.49 -9.09
CA ASN A 68 12.14 -4.23 -9.87
C ASN A 68 12.36 -2.74 -10.22
N ARG A 69 12.05 -1.85 -9.25
CA ARG A 69 12.06 -0.37 -9.41
C ARG A 69 11.02 0.20 -10.37
N ASN A 70 10.07 -0.61 -10.85
CA ASN A 70 8.93 -0.18 -11.64
C ASN A 70 7.71 -0.03 -10.76
N VAL A 71 6.96 1.04 -10.99
CA VAL A 71 5.75 1.33 -10.21
C VAL A 71 4.54 1.11 -11.09
N PHE A 72 3.61 0.31 -10.62
CA PHE A 72 2.39 -0.04 -11.31
C PHE A 72 1.17 0.38 -10.51
N ILE A 73 0.10 0.76 -11.20
CA ILE A 73 -1.26 0.75 -10.67
C ILE A 73 -1.80 -0.66 -10.93
N ILE A 74 -2.21 -1.35 -9.88
CA ILE A 74 -2.63 -2.76 -9.93
C ILE A 74 -4.10 -2.97 -9.61
N ALA A 75 -4.75 -2.00 -8.97
CA ALA A 75 -6.20 -2.04 -8.73
C ALA A 75 -6.77 -0.63 -8.62
N MET A 76 -8.06 -0.52 -8.94
CA MET A 76 -8.84 0.70 -8.80
C MET A 76 -9.95 0.51 -7.76
N PRO A 77 -10.35 1.59 -7.06
CA PRO A 77 -11.48 1.55 -6.15
C PRO A 77 -12.79 1.48 -6.94
N LEU A 78 -13.50 0.35 -6.85
CA LEU A 78 -14.87 0.23 -7.37
C LEU A 78 -15.88 0.51 -6.27
N PRO A 79 -17.08 1.04 -6.60
CA PRO A 79 -18.15 1.20 -5.62
C PRO A 79 -18.45 -0.09 -4.83
N VAL A 80 -18.44 -1.25 -5.52
CA VAL A 80 -18.65 -2.56 -4.89
C VAL A 80 -17.52 -2.91 -3.93
N HIS A 81 -16.25 -2.66 -4.30
CA HIS A 81 -15.10 -2.84 -3.42
C HIS A 81 -15.23 -1.98 -2.16
N ILE A 82 -15.60 -0.70 -2.29
CA ILE A 82 -15.79 0.21 -1.16
C ILE A 82 -16.92 -0.31 -0.24
N ALA A 83 -18.04 -0.75 -0.81
CA ALA A 83 -19.16 -1.29 -0.06
C ALA A 83 -18.77 -2.54 0.75
N VAL A 84 -18.02 -3.46 0.13
CA VAL A 84 -17.55 -4.69 0.78
C VAL A 84 -16.55 -4.38 1.88
N VAL A 85 -15.60 -3.46 1.64
CA VAL A 85 -14.66 -3.00 2.68
C VAL A 85 -15.39 -2.33 3.85
N SER A 86 -16.46 -1.58 3.59
CA SER A 86 -17.30 -1.01 4.66
C SER A 86 -18.00 -2.11 5.45
N MET A 87 -18.66 -3.05 4.75
CA MET A 87 -19.37 -4.17 5.37
C MET A 87 -18.45 -5.02 6.25
N LEU A 88 -17.23 -5.31 5.79
CA LEU A 88 -16.24 -6.04 6.59
C LEU A 88 -15.85 -5.28 7.85
N GLN A 89 -15.62 -3.97 7.76
CA GLN A 89 -15.34 -3.15 8.94
C GLN A 89 -16.49 -3.18 9.93
N ASP A 90 -17.73 -3.12 9.45
CA ASP A 90 -18.92 -3.16 10.32
C ASP A 90 -19.05 -4.51 11.03
N PHE A 91 -18.84 -5.63 10.31
CA PHE A 91 -18.82 -6.96 10.93
C PHE A 91 -17.76 -7.09 12.01
N PHE A 92 -16.54 -6.61 11.77
CA PHE A 92 -15.49 -6.64 12.80
C PHE A 92 -15.75 -5.68 13.96
N LYS A 93 -16.63 -4.68 13.82
CA LYS A 93 -17.01 -3.77 14.91
C LYS A 93 -18.15 -4.33 15.76
N ILE A 94 -18.90 -5.32 15.31
CA ILE A 94 -19.98 -5.94 16.10
C ILE A 94 -19.50 -6.37 17.50
N PRO A 95 -18.35 -7.07 17.66
CA PRO A 95 -17.85 -7.47 18.98
C PRO A 95 -17.54 -6.31 19.93
N ASN A 96 -17.32 -5.09 19.42
CA ASN A 96 -17.14 -3.91 20.27
C ASN A 96 -18.42 -3.49 20.99
N SER A 97 -19.59 -4.07 20.66
CA SER A 97 -20.86 -3.80 21.35
C SER A 97 -21.22 -2.31 21.41
N GLY A 98 -20.91 -1.56 20.35
CA GLY A 98 -21.17 -0.12 20.26
C GLY A 98 -20.20 0.76 21.06
N VAL A 99 -19.15 0.20 21.67
CA VAL A 99 -18.09 0.98 22.33
C VAL A 99 -17.31 1.79 21.28
N ILE A 100 -17.36 3.11 21.39
CA ILE A 100 -16.73 4.04 20.43
C ILE A 100 -15.35 4.49 20.91
N ARG A 101 -15.20 4.79 22.21
CA ARG A 101 -13.93 5.19 22.82
C ARG A 101 -13.28 3.99 23.46
N ASP A 102 -12.00 3.80 23.18
CA ASP A 102 -11.19 2.69 23.70
C ASP A 102 -11.87 1.32 23.51
N PRO A 103 -12.35 1.00 22.29
CA PRO A 103 -13.02 -0.27 22.05
C PRO A 103 -12.08 -1.45 22.31
N PRO A 104 -12.57 -2.65 22.66
CA PRO A 104 -11.71 -3.83 22.83
C PRO A 104 -10.82 -4.13 21.61
N ILE A 105 -11.36 -3.94 20.40
CA ILE A 105 -10.62 -4.08 19.14
C ILE A 105 -10.72 -2.82 18.28
N THR A 106 -9.59 -2.48 17.68
CA THR A 106 -9.46 -1.41 16.69
C THR A 106 -9.63 -2.00 15.29
N VAL A 107 -10.54 -1.41 14.50
CA VAL A 107 -10.81 -1.78 13.11
C VAL A 107 -10.54 -0.57 12.24
N LEU A 108 -9.59 -0.70 11.30
CA LEU A 108 -9.16 0.41 10.42
C LEU A 108 -9.25 -0.01 8.95
N GLY A 109 -9.72 0.90 8.11
CA GLY A 109 -9.68 0.77 6.65
C GLY A 109 -8.42 1.41 6.06
N ALA A 110 -7.77 0.72 5.13
CA ALA A 110 -6.56 1.19 4.43
C ALA A 110 -5.41 1.76 5.32
N PRO A 111 -5.05 1.18 6.47
CA PRO A 111 -4.03 1.79 7.33
C PRO A 111 -2.60 1.44 6.89
N SER A 112 -1.71 2.43 6.80
CA SER A 112 -0.33 2.24 6.32
C SER A 112 0.41 1.19 7.14
N HIS A 113 1.17 0.34 6.45
CA HIS A 113 2.01 -0.70 7.04
C HIS A 113 3.30 -0.85 6.21
N TYR A 114 4.34 -1.43 6.80
CA TYR A 114 5.50 -1.86 6.02
C TYR A 114 5.16 -3.12 5.22
N ASP A 115 5.70 -3.24 4.00
CA ASP A 115 5.56 -4.46 3.22
C ASP A 115 6.37 -5.58 3.88
N PRO A 116 5.74 -6.67 4.36
CA PRO A 116 6.47 -7.73 5.05
C PRO A 116 7.46 -8.50 4.17
N SER A 117 7.29 -8.45 2.85
CA SER A 117 8.26 -9.03 1.92
C SER A 117 9.51 -8.17 1.74
N ASP A 118 9.48 -6.92 2.21
CA ASP A 118 10.65 -6.07 2.25
C ASP A 118 11.47 -6.35 3.52
N ASN A 119 12.52 -7.16 3.39
CA ASN A 119 13.46 -7.47 4.47
C ASN A 119 14.09 -6.24 5.15
N THR A 120 14.04 -5.06 4.51
CA THR A 120 14.55 -3.81 5.09
C THR A 120 13.49 -3.01 5.86
N TYR A 121 12.22 -3.44 5.85
CA TYR A 121 11.08 -2.75 6.47
C TYR A 121 11.02 -1.25 6.11
N THR A 122 11.30 -0.92 4.85
CA THR A 122 11.29 0.47 4.39
C THR A 122 10.16 0.73 3.41
N LEU A 123 9.76 -0.27 2.63
CA LEU A 123 8.66 -0.16 1.68
C LEU A 123 7.30 -0.11 2.38
N LYS A 124 6.41 0.78 1.95
CA LYS A 124 5.06 0.89 2.49
C LYS A 124 4.02 0.19 1.61
N THR A 125 3.01 -0.35 2.26
CA THR A 125 1.81 -0.95 1.68
C THR A 125 0.58 -0.64 2.57
N TYR A 126 -0.61 -1.01 2.10
CA TYR A 126 -1.88 -0.89 2.83
C TYR A 126 -2.64 -2.19 2.69
N ALA A 127 -3.34 -2.65 3.73
CA ALA A 127 -4.40 -3.65 3.59
C ALA A 127 -5.77 -2.97 3.59
N ASP A 128 -6.78 -3.58 2.98
CA ASP A 128 -8.10 -2.95 2.88
C ASP A 128 -8.76 -2.81 4.24
N VAL A 129 -8.65 -3.84 5.08
CA VAL A 129 -9.08 -3.81 6.48
C VAL A 129 -8.01 -4.43 7.36
N THR A 130 -7.74 -3.81 8.51
CA THR A 130 -6.94 -4.44 9.56
C THR A 130 -7.67 -4.39 10.89
N VAL A 131 -7.52 -5.47 11.66
CA VAL A 131 -8.04 -5.58 13.02
C VAL A 131 -6.90 -5.85 13.98
N SER A 132 -6.84 -5.06 15.04
CA SER A 132 -5.87 -5.23 16.12
C SER A 132 -6.58 -5.12 17.47
N PRO A 133 -6.07 -5.78 18.53
CA PRO A 133 -6.47 -5.43 19.89
C PRO A 133 -6.19 -3.95 20.14
N TYR A 134 -6.98 -3.33 21.01
CA TYR A 134 -6.73 -1.96 21.42
C TYR A 134 -5.42 -1.86 22.21
N ILE A 135 -4.67 -0.78 21.96
CA ILE A 135 -3.28 -0.66 22.42
C ILE A 135 -3.16 -0.71 23.94
N ALA A 136 -4.19 -0.28 24.69
CA ALA A 136 -4.21 -0.35 26.14
C ALA A 136 -4.38 -1.79 26.69
N HIS A 137 -4.86 -2.73 25.88
CA HIS A 137 -5.05 -4.13 26.27
C HIS A 137 -3.87 -5.02 25.88
N LEU A 138 -2.82 -4.45 25.28
CA LEU A 138 -1.60 -5.18 24.98
C LEU A 138 -0.66 -5.16 26.19
N THR A 139 -0.54 -6.29 26.87
CA THR A 139 0.70 -6.61 27.58
C THR A 139 1.79 -6.81 26.53
N VAL A 140 2.70 -5.85 26.40
CA VAL A 140 3.90 -6.01 25.59
C VAL A 140 4.67 -7.22 26.15
N PRO A 141 4.86 -8.32 25.40
CA PRO A 141 5.73 -9.38 25.86
C PRO A 141 7.14 -8.80 25.92
N ILE A 142 7.72 -8.74 27.12
CA ILE A 142 9.04 -8.13 27.40
C ILE A 142 10.18 -8.84 26.63
N ASN A 143 9.94 -9.98 25.98
CA ASN A 143 10.98 -10.82 25.37
C ASN A 143 10.66 -11.34 23.95
N LEU A 144 10.46 -10.45 22.97
CA LEU A 144 10.56 -10.84 21.56
C LEU A 144 11.91 -10.37 20.99
N ARG A 145 12.93 -11.22 21.09
CA ARG A 145 14.19 -11.11 20.35
C ARG A 145 13.96 -11.42 18.87
N HIS A 146 13.27 -10.55 18.15
CA HIS A 146 13.21 -10.56 16.69
C HIS A 146 13.12 -9.12 16.19
N PRO A 147 13.52 -8.82 14.94
CA PRO A 147 13.31 -7.52 14.33
C PRO A 147 11.82 -7.39 13.99
N GLY A 148 10.97 -7.30 15.02
CA GLY A 148 9.58 -6.94 14.86
C GLY A 148 9.48 -5.46 14.48
N PRO A 149 8.41 -5.05 13.77
CA PRO A 149 8.18 -3.66 13.44
C PRO A 149 8.20 -2.80 14.73
N PRO A 150 8.62 -1.53 14.63
CA PRO A 150 8.86 -0.68 15.80
C PRO A 150 7.70 -0.74 16.79
N LEU A 151 8.04 -0.79 18.09
CA LEU A 151 7.18 -0.95 19.28
C LEU A 151 5.90 -0.08 19.36
N LYS A 152 5.67 0.81 18.39
CA LYS A 152 4.59 1.82 18.36
C LYS A 152 3.35 1.41 17.57
N ASN A 153 3.28 0.20 16.99
CA ASN A 153 2.07 -0.25 16.31
C ASN A 153 1.52 -1.51 17.00
N PRO A 154 0.29 -1.49 17.53
CA PRO A 154 -0.32 -2.70 18.08
C PRO A 154 -0.32 -3.76 16.98
N HIS A 155 0.29 -4.92 17.26
CA HIS A 155 0.38 -6.05 16.33
C HIS A 155 -0.99 -6.29 15.68
N ARG A 156 -1.14 -5.87 14.41
CA ARG A 156 -2.38 -6.09 13.65
C ARG A 156 -2.51 -7.59 13.45
N ARG A 157 -3.55 -8.20 14.01
CA ARG A 157 -3.67 -9.67 14.06
C ARG A 157 -4.42 -10.22 12.85
N ILE A 158 -5.31 -9.42 12.28
CA ILE A 158 -6.14 -9.81 11.13
C ILE A 158 -5.96 -8.78 10.03
N PHE A 159 -5.72 -9.27 8.83
CA PHE A 159 -5.68 -8.49 7.61
C PHE A 159 -6.75 -9.02 6.66
N CYS A 160 -7.46 -8.12 5.98
CA CYS A 160 -8.36 -8.48 4.90
C CYS A 160 -7.92 -7.76 3.63
N GLU A 161 -7.91 -8.51 2.54
CA GLU A 161 -7.72 -7.99 1.20
C GLU A 161 -8.95 -8.33 0.36
N VAL A 162 -9.45 -7.34 -0.35
CA VAL A 162 -10.55 -7.43 -1.29
C VAL A 162 -9.99 -7.12 -2.67
N ALA A 163 -10.24 -8.01 -3.63
CA ALA A 163 -9.88 -7.77 -5.02
C ALA A 163 -11.03 -8.11 -5.96
N TYR A 164 -10.94 -7.55 -7.15
CA TYR A 164 -11.90 -7.74 -8.23
C TYR A 164 -11.22 -8.23 -9.52
N THR A 165 -10.01 -7.75 -9.84
CA THR A 165 -9.40 -7.99 -11.17
C THR A 165 -8.13 -8.84 -11.17
N GLU A 166 -7.30 -8.78 -10.13
CA GLU A 166 -5.92 -9.31 -10.19
C GLU A 166 -5.60 -10.30 -9.06
N LEU A 167 -6.09 -11.52 -9.23
CA LEU A 167 -5.95 -12.63 -8.28
C LEU A 167 -4.48 -12.96 -7.95
N ASN A 168 -3.56 -12.83 -8.91
CA ASN A 168 -2.15 -13.15 -8.69
C ASN A 168 -1.49 -12.14 -7.74
N PHE A 169 -1.75 -10.84 -7.93
CA PHE A 169 -1.24 -9.79 -7.04
C PHE A 169 -1.84 -9.91 -5.64
N LEU A 170 -3.14 -10.21 -5.58
CA LEU A 170 -3.84 -10.47 -4.32
C LEU A 170 -3.22 -11.66 -3.58
N HIS A 171 -3.04 -12.80 -4.26
CA HIS A 171 -2.44 -13.99 -3.66
C HIS A 171 -1.02 -13.72 -3.17
N LYS A 172 -0.18 -13.05 -3.98
CA LYS A 172 1.18 -12.64 -3.59
C LYS A 172 1.14 -11.76 -2.34
N LYS A 173 0.27 -10.76 -2.31
CA LYS A 173 0.12 -9.84 -1.17
C LYS A 173 -0.37 -10.55 0.09
N CYS A 174 -1.34 -11.45 -0.06
CA CYS A 174 -1.82 -12.34 0.99
C CYS A 174 -0.68 -13.19 1.58
N THR A 175 0.12 -13.84 0.73
CA THR A 175 1.29 -14.61 1.15
C THR A 175 2.32 -13.74 1.86
N ASN A 176 2.54 -12.51 1.39
CA ASN A 176 3.44 -11.57 2.06
C ASN A 176 2.95 -11.24 3.48
N TRP A 177 1.65 -11.02 3.69
CA TRP A 177 1.12 -10.79 5.04
C TRP A 177 1.42 -11.94 6.00
N MET A 178 1.42 -13.18 5.52
CA MET A 178 1.73 -14.35 6.34
C MET A 178 3.19 -14.45 6.78
N LEU A 179 4.11 -13.63 6.24
CA LEU A 179 5.49 -13.54 6.72
C LEU A 179 5.58 -12.90 8.11
N GLU A 180 4.56 -12.15 8.52
CA GLU A 180 4.50 -11.53 9.84
C GLU A 180 4.07 -12.55 10.89
N GLY A 181 4.96 -12.91 11.81
CA GLY A 181 4.70 -13.92 12.85
C GLY A 181 3.57 -13.56 13.84
N TYR A 182 3.01 -12.36 13.75
CA TYR A 182 1.85 -11.91 14.53
C TYR A 182 0.51 -11.98 13.79
N VAL A 183 0.51 -12.23 12.47
CA VAL A 183 -0.71 -12.44 11.70
C VAL A 183 -1.32 -13.77 12.12
N ARG A 184 -2.56 -13.70 12.59
CA ARG A 184 -3.32 -14.87 13.07
C ARG A 184 -4.30 -15.36 12.02
N GLN A 185 -4.89 -14.43 11.25
CA GLN A 185 -5.89 -14.74 10.26
C GLN A 185 -5.76 -13.79 9.07
N LEU A 186 -5.97 -14.32 7.88
CA LEU A 186 -6.02 -13.59 6.63
C LEU A 186 -7.31 -13.97 5.90
N PHE A 187 -8.07 -12.96 5.47
CA PHE A 187 -9.24 -13.17 4.63
C PHE A 187 -8.99 -12.59 3.25
N ASN A 188 -9.30 -13.40 2.24
CA ASN A 188 -9.20 -13.05 0.85
C ASN A 188 -10.60 -13.08 0.23
N PHE A 189 -11.08 -11.93 -0.23
CA PHE A 189 -12.38 -11.80 -0.90
C PHE A 189 -12.17 -11.48 -2.37
N HIS A 190 -12.75 -12.31 -3.24
CA HIS A 190 -12.84 -12.07 -4.66
C HIS A 190 -14.27 -11.68 -5.01
N LEU A 191 -14.42 -10.54 -5.70
CA LEU A 191 -15.70 -10.00 -6.15
C LEU A 191 -15.97 -10.32 -7.62
#